data_AF-A0A9Q1KNK8-F1
#
_entry.id   AF-A0A9Q1KNK8-F1
#
_cell.length_a   1.000
_cell.length_b   1.000
_cell.length_c   1.000
_cell.angle_alpha   90.00
_cell.angle_beta   90.00
_cell.angle_gamma   90.00
#
_symmetry.space_group_name_H-M   'P 1'
#
loop_
_entity.id
_entity.type
_entity.pdbx_description
1 polymer ?
#
loop_
_entity_poly.entity_id
_entity_poly.type
_entity_poly.pdbx_seq_one_letter_code
_entity_poly.pdbx_strand_id
1 'polypeptide(L)'
;MNGFYTLTKRQGQGCTYIVEVKTGDLDWAGTSATVELRLCYNNTTCFVYIPDLTEFGLAGPSHKYFQRGNLDFFRILTTKNCHDVCRIRIGHDNAGIAPGWYLEYVKVEAYDGSVPKFENLFVVYQWIAEGQGYTLQLDVNHCPIIKATAAQFASVLPSSAI
;
A
#
# COMPACT_ATOMS: atom_id res chain seq x y z
N MET A 1 14.29 -12.56 10.37
CA MET A 1 13.29 -13.07 9.41
C MET A 1 12.55 -11.87 8.85
N ASN A 2 12.70 -11.58 7.57
CA ASN A 2 12.14 -10.37 6.95
C ASN A 2 10.61 -10.49 6.91
N GLY A 3 9.90 -9.68 7.70
CA GLY A 3 8.46 -9.79 7.97
C GLY A 3 7.51 -9.47 6.82
N PHE A 4 7.98 -9.52 5.57
CA PHE A 4 7.17 -9.31 4.37
C PHE A 4 6.76 -10.63 3.73
N TYR A 5 5.61 -10.63 3.06
CA TYR A 5 5.07 -11.78 2.36
C TYR A 5 5.81 -11.99 1.05
N THR A 6 5.98 -13.26 0.70
CA THR A 6 6.43 -13.62 -0.64
C THR A 6 5.34 -13.29 -1.65
N LEU A 7 5.70 -12.49 -2.66
CA LEU A 7 4.83 -12.12 -3.76
C LEU A 7 5.01 -13.11 -4.92
N THR A 8 3.94 -13.40 -5.64
CA THR A 8 3.97 -14.24 -6.86
C THR A 8 3.32 -13.51 -8.02
N LYS A 9 3.77 -13.79 -9.25
CA LYS A 9 3.13 -13.32 -10.48
C LYS A 9 2.13 -14.34 -11.06
N ARG A 10 2.04 -15.55 -10.48
CA ARG A 10 1.15 -16.64 -10.89
C ARG A 10 0.08 -16.90 -9.83
N GLN A 11 -1.12 -17.28 -10.25
CA GLN A 11 -2.20 -17.69 -9.34
C GLN A 11 -1.73 -18.83 -8.42
N GLY A 12 -2.01 -18.69 -7.13
CA GLY A 12 -1.77 -19.68 -6.09
C GLY A 12 -2.85 -19.55 -5.00
N GLN A 13 -2.85 -20.46 -4.02
CA GLN A 13 -3.80 -20.44 -2.91
C GLN A 13 -3.48 -19.33 -1.89
N GLY A 14 -3.79 -18.07 -2.20
CA GLY A 14 -3.62 -16.97 -1.27
C GLY A 14 -4.34 -15.70 -1.73
N CYS A 15 -4.13 -14.60 -1.00
CA CYS A 15 -4.86 -13.37 -1.25
C CYS A 15 -4.37 -12.63 -2.49
N THR A 16 -5.31 -12.08 -3.26
CA THR A 16 -5.07 -11.13 -4.36
C THR A 16 -5.41 -9.73 -3.89
N TYR A 17 -4.47 -8.80 -3.98
CA TYR A 17 -4.74 -7.37 -3.80
C TYR A 17 -4.77 -6.70 -5.17
N ILE A 18 -5.85 -5.97 -5.46
CA ILE A 18 -5.94 -5.05 -6.58
C ILE A 18 -5.69 -3.65 -6.04
N VAL A 19 -4.66 -3.01 -6.56
CA VAL A 19 -4.27 -1.65 -6.21
C VAL A 19 -4.57 -0.76 -7.40
N GLU A 20 -5.41 0.24 -7.18
CA GLU A 20 -5.74 1.28 -8.14
C GLU A 20 -5.07 2.57 -7.68
N VAL A 21 -4.28 3.19 -8.54
CA VAL A 21 -3.55 4.43 -8.26
C VAL A 21 -4.03 5.50 -9.23
N LYS A 22 -4.55 6.59 -8.68
CA LYS A 22 -4.96 7.76 -9.47
C LYS A 22 -3.91 8.85 -9.37
N THR A 23 -3.22 9.08 -10.49
CA THR A 23 -2.38 10.26 -10.65
C THR A 23 -3.24 11.44 -11.04
N GLY A 24 -3.00 12.61 -10.44
CA GLY A 24 -3.86 13.76 -10.69
C GLY A 24 -3.66 14.42 -12.05
N ASP A 25 -4.61 15.27 -12.39
CA ASP A 25 -4.67 15.95 -13.68
C ASP A 25 -4.18 17.42 -13.60
N LEU A 26 -3.09 17.64 -12.86
CA LEU A 26 -2.40 18.92 -12.79
C LEU A 26 -1.21 18.94 -13.77
N ASP A 27 -0.77 20.14 -14.14
CA ASP A 27 0.47 20.28 -14.91
C ASP A 27 1.63 19.64 -14.16
N TRP A 28 2.41 18.82 -14.87
CA TRP A 28 3.56 18.07 -14.33
C TRP A 28 3.22 17.06 -13.23
N ALA A 29 1.95 16.65 -13.10
CA ALA A 29 1.51 15.71 -12.07
C ALA A 29 2.07 14.29 -12.22
N GLY A 30 2.53 13.91 -13.42
CA GLY A 30 3.05 12.57 -13.69
C GLY A 30 4.52 12.42 -13.34
N THR A 31 4.96 11.18 -13.12
CA THR A 31 6.35 10.85 -12.82
C THR A 31 6.88 9.72 -13.69
N SER A 32 8.20 9.66 -13.86
CA SER A 32 8.92 8.51 -14.41
C SER A 32 9.83 7.85 -13.38
N ALA A 33 9.77 8.30 -12.12
CA ALA A 33 10.51 7.72 -11.01
C ALA A 33 9.96 6.33 -10.66
N THR A 34 10.78 5.50 -10.03
CA THR A 34 10.35 4.18 -9.56
C THR A 34 9.44 4.36 -8.35
N VAL A 35 8.19 3.90 -8.43
CA VAL A 35 7.22 4.00 -7.34
C VAL A 35 7.26 2.74 -6.46
N GLU A 36 7.53 2.92 -5.17
CA GLU A 36 7.46 1.87 -4.17
C GLU A 36 6.13 1.89 -3.41
N LEU A 37 5.68 0.72 -2.94
CA LEU A 37 4.46 0.56 -2.15
C LEU A 37 4.65 -0.42 -0.99
N ARG A 38 4.09 -0.07 0.17
CA ARG A 38 3.92 -0.97 1.31
C ARG A 38 2.47 -1.00 1.75
N LEU A 39 1.98 -2.22 2.04
CA LEU A 39 0.65 -2.44 2.61
C LEU A 39 0.80 -2.87 4.07
N CYS A 40 0.00 -2.28 4.95
CA CYS A 40 0.05 -2.51 6.39
C CYS A 40 -1.36 -2.78 6.93
N TYR A 41 -1.48 -3.78 7.81
CA TYR A 41 -2.76 -4.19 8.40
C TYR A 41 -2.96 -3.65 9.83
N ASN A 42 -1.97 -2.95 10.37
CA ASN A 42 -2.07 -2.21 11.62
C ASN A 42 -1.01 -1.08 11.67
N ASN A 43 -0.96 -0.36 12.79
CA ASN A 43 -0.05 0.77 13.02
C ASN A 43 1.44 0.42 13.06
N THR A 44 1.82 -0.85 13.13
CA THR A 44 3.21 -1.28 13.34
C THR A 44 3.71 -2.25 12.28
N THR A 45 2.82 -2.89 11.54
CA THR A 45 3.15 -4.06 10.72
C THR A 45 2.71 -3.86 9.28
N CYS A 46 3.73 -3.73 8.43
CA CYS A 46 3.57 -3.82 6.98
C CYS A 46 3.98 -5.22 6.53
N PHE A 47 3.19 -5.78 5.63
CA PHE A 47 3.28 -7.19 5.24
C PHE A 47 3.52 -7.38 3.75
N VAL A 48 3.26 -6.37 2.92
CA VAL A 48 3.70 -6.31 1.52
C VAL A 48 4.70 -5.17 1.38
N TYR A 49 5.79 -5.43 0.66
CA TYR A 49 6.72 -4.41 0.19
C TYR A 49 7.01 -4.68 -1.28
N ILE A 50 6.82 -3.64 -2.10
CA ILE A 50 7.04 -3.66 -3.53
C ILE A 50 7.99 -2.50 -3.85
N PRO A 51 9.25 -2.77 -4.20
CA PRO A 51 10.21 -1.71 -4.52
C PRO A 51 9.93 -1.03 -5.87
N ASP A 52 9.31 -1.74 -6.81
CA ASP A 52 8.87 -1.21 -8.10
C ASP A 52 7.45 -1.73 -8.39
N LEU A 53 6.46 -0.85 -8.27
CA LEU A 53 5.06 -1.20 -8.45
C LEU A 53 4.71 -1.57 -9.90
N THR A 54 5.48 -1.07 -10.88
CA THR A 54 5.24 -1.34 -12.30
C THR A 54 5.41 -2.83 -12.65
N GLU A 55 6.19 -3.57 -11.87
CA GLU A 55 6.36 -5.01 -12.00
C GLU A 55 5.07 -5.83 -11.88
N PHE A 56 4.04 -5.23 -11.27
CA PHE A 56 2.72 -5.82 -11.03
C PHE A 56 1.60 -5.15 -11.83
N GLY A 57 1.96 -4.25 -12.77
CA GLY A 57 1.02 -3.47 -13.57
C GLY A 57 0.21 -4.32 -14.56
N LEU A 58 -1.09 -4.05 -14.65
CA LEU A 58 -2.02 -4.80 -15.50
C LEU A 58 -2.03 -4.32 -16.96
N ALA A 59 -1.57 -3.11 -17.24
CA ALA A 59 -1.49 -2.57 -18.61
C ALA A 59 -0.25 -3.08 -19.38
N GLY A 60 0.60 -3.88 -18.74
CA GLY A 60 1.80 -4.47 -19.33
C GLY A 60 3.03 -3.56 -19.28
N PRO A 61 4.19 -4.05 -19.77
CA PRO A 61 5.50 -3.39 -19.59
C PRO A 61 5.74 -2.19 -20.51
N SER A 62 4.97 -2.04 -21.60
CA SER A 62 5.08 -0.90 -22.52
C SER A 62 4.23 0.30 -22.10
N HIS A 63 3.36 0.12 -21.11
CA HIS A 63 2.52 1.20 -20.60
C HIS A 63 3.35 2.16 -19.72
N LYS A 64 3.11 3.46 -19.89
CA LYS A 64 3.69 4.48 -19.02
C LYS A 64 2.75 4.67 -17.83
N TYR A 65 3.09 4.03 -16.71
CA TYR A 65 2.39 4.20 -15.44
C TYR A 65 2.64 5.59 -14.86
N PHE A 66 1.75 6.01 -13.96
CA PHE A 66 1.87 7.22 -13.14
C PHE A 66 2.00 8.52 -13.94
N GLN A 67 1.43 8.56 -15.14
CA GLN A 67 1.37 9.80 -15.93
C GLN A 67 0.19 10.66 -15.49
N ARG A 68 0.26 11.96 -15.78
CA ARG A 68 -0.81 12.92 -15.51
C ARG A 68 -2.18 12.36 -15.90
N GLY A 69 -3.12 12.39 -14.96
CA GLY A 69 -4.49 11.94 -15.16
C GLY A 69 -4.69 10.43 -15.27
N ASN A 70 -3.63 9.61 -15.31
CA ASN A 70 -3.77 8.16 -15.44
C ASN A 70 -4.45 7.54 -14.23
N LEU A 71 -5.23 6.50 -14.53
CA LEU A 71 -5.71 5.52 -13.56
C LEU A 71 -5.01 4.20 -13.85
N ASP A 72 -4.14 3.77 -12.94
CA ASP A 72 -3.29 2.61 -13.12
C ASP A 72 -3.66 1.49 -12.15
N PHE A 73 -3.69 0.25 -12.64
CA PHE A 73 -4.08 -0.92 -11.87
C PHE A 73 -2.93 -1.92 -11.73
N PHE A 74 -2.77 -2.45 -10.52
CA PHE A 74 -1.73 -3.41 -10.17
C PHE A 74 -2.35 -4.61 -9.47
N ARG A 75 -1.87 -5.82 -9.79
CA ARG A 75 -2.34 -7.06 -9.16
C ARG A 75 -1.22 -7.74 -8.40
N ILE A 76 -1.37 -7.78 -7.08
CA ILE A 76 -0.39 -8.33 -6.16
C ILE A 76 -0.93 -9.64 -5.60
N LEU A 77 -0.25 -10.75 -5.84
CA LEU A 77 -0.62 -12.06 -5.32
C LEU A 77 0.30 -12.43 -4.16
N THR A 78 -0.29 -12.89 -3.07
CA THR A 78 0.42 -13.38 -1.89
C THR A 78 0.13 -14.87 -1.68
N THR A 79 1.03 -15.57 -1.00
CA THR A 79 0.81 -16.97 -0.57
C THR A 79 0.16 -17.09 0.82
N LYS A 80 -0.37 -15.98 1.33
CA LYS A 80 -0.92 -15.84 2.68
C LYS A 80 -2.38 -15.40 2.63
N ASN A 81 -3.06 -15.46 3.77
CA ASN A 81 -4.44 -15.03 3.92
C ASN A 81 -4.60 -13.52 3.66
N CYS A 82 -5.81 -13.11 3.31
CA CYS A 82 -6.14 -11.71 3.16
C CYS A 82 -6.12 -10.99 4.51
N HIS A 83 -5.51 -9.81 4.51
CA HIS A 83 -5.55 -8.87 5.61
C HIS A 83 -6.22 -7.58 5.15
N ASP A 84 -6.96 -6.95 6.05
CA ASP A 84 -7.51 -5.62 5.83
C ASP A 84 -6.37 -4.61 5.79
N VAL A 85 -6.19 -3.94 4.66
CA VAL A 85 -5.15 -2.93 4.49
C VAL A 85 -5.70 -1.61 4.97
N CYS A 86 -5.28 -1.19 6.17
CA CYS A 86 -5.71 0.05 6.79
C CYS A 86 -4.65 1.15 6.76
N ARG A 87 -3.44 0.87 6.26
CA ARG A 87 -2.38 1.85 6.09
C ARG A 87 -1.52 1.51 4.90
N ILE A 88 -1.12 2.53 4.16
CA ILE A 88 -0.17 2.42 3.05
C ILE A 88 1.03 3.32 3.28
N ARG A 89 2.17 2.91 2.73
CA ARG A 89 3.29 3.82 2.45
C ARG A 89 3.59 3.76 0.98
N ILE A 90 3.60 4.91 0.33
CA ILE A 90 3.81 5.02 -1.11
C ILE A 90 4.75 6.18 -1.37
N GLY A 91 5.70 6.00 -2.27
CA GLY A 91 6.73 6.97 -2.55
C GLY A 91 7.47 6.65 -3.83
N HIS A 92 8.49 7.43 -4.14
CA HIS A 92 9.33 7.20 -5.31
C HIS A 92 10.80 7.47 -5.03
N ASP A 93 11.67 6.93 -5.88
CA ASP A 93 13.13 7.02 -5.77
C ASP A 93 13.75 8.36 -6.21
N ASN A 94 12.90 9.34 -6.55
CA ASN A 94 13.29 10.65 -7.08
C ASN A 94 14.12 10.61 -8.40
N ALA A 95 14.16 9.49 -9.10
CA ALA A 95 14.94 9.36 -10.32
C ALA A 95 14.25 9.98 -11.56
N GLY A 96 15.04 10.26 -12.59
CA GLY A 96 14.54 10.76 -13.88
C GLY A 96 14.44 12.29 -13.96
N ILE A 97 13.68 12.78 -14.94
CA ILE A 97 13.48 14.20 -15.20
C ILE A 97 12.12 14.59 -14.62
N ALA A 98 12.08 15.62 -13.78
CA ALA A 98 10.88 16.07 -13.07
C ALA A 98 10.19 14.94 -12.28
N PRO A 99 10.83 14.41 -11.22
CA PRO A 99 10.35 13.25 -10.49
C PRO A 99 9.11 13.52 -9.62
N GLY A 100 8.74 14.79 -9.44
CA GLY A 100 7.59 15.20 -8.66
C GLY A 100 6.31 14.54 -9.17
N TRP A 101 5.53 14.01 -8.25
CA TRP A 101 4.34 13.23 -8.56
C TRP A 101 3.15 13.72 -7.75
N TYR A 102 2.06 14.08 -8.41
CA TYR A 102 0.84 14.47 -7.74
C TYR A 102 -0.11 13.27 -7.65
N LEU A 103 -0.22 12.71 -6.46
CA LEU A 103 -1.06 11.55 -6.17
C LEU A 103 -2.42 12.01 -5.64
N GLU A 104 -3.52 11.60 -6.30
CA GLU A 104 -4.88 11.89 -5.82
C GLU A 104 -5.32 10.87 -4.78
N TYR A 105 -5.27 9.58 -5.11
CA TYR A 105 -5.64 8.51 -4.19
C TYR A 105 -5.04 7.17 -4.59
N VAL A 106 -5.05 6.25 -3.61
CA VAL A 106 -4.81 4.83 -3.81
C VAL A 106 -5.99 4.05 -3.26
N LYS A 107 -6.60 3.17 -4.07
CA LYS A 107 -7.62 2.22 -3.62
C LYS A 107 -7.01 0.82 -3.55
N VAL A 108 -7.28 0.09 -2.49
CA VAL A 108 -6.80 -1.29 -2.29
C VAL A 108 -7.99 -2.19 -2.01
N GLU A 109 -8.19 -3.18 -2.87
CA GLU A 109 -9.19 -4.23 -2.72
C GLU A 109 -8.49 -5.58 -2.50
N ALA A 110 -9.00 -6.39 -1.59
CA ALA A 110 -8.48 -7.73 -1.29
C ALA A 110 -9.51 -8.81 -1.66
N TYR A 111 -9.06 -9.85 -2.34
CA TYR A 111 -9.86 -10.98 -2.79
C TYR A 111 -9.23 -12.32 -2.37
N ASP A 112 -10.07 -13.22 -1.87
CA ASP A 112 -9.75 -14.62 -1.66
C ASP A 112 -10.35 -15.43 -2.83
N GLY A 113 -9.51 -15.77 -3.80
CA GLY A 113 -9.98 -16.24 -5.10
C GLY A 113 -10.84 -15.16 -5.79
N SER A 114 -12.13 -15.45 -5.99
CA SER A 114 -13.11 -14.50 -6.56
C SER A 114 -13.98 -13.83 -5.48
N VAL A 115 -13.74 -14.10 -4.20
CA VAL A 115 -14.55 -13.58 -3.10
C VAL A 115 -13.92 -12.27 -2.59
N PRO A 116 -14.61 -11.12 -2.68
CA PRO A 116 -14.11 -9.87 -2.09
C PRO A 116 -14.08 -9.98 -0.56
N LYS A 117 -13.02 -9.45 0.05
CA LYS A 117 -12.79 -9.51 1.50
C LYS A 117 -12.76 -8.13 2.15
N PHE A 118 -11.95 -7.23 1.60
CA PHE A 118 -11.69 -5.91 2.15
C PHE A 118 -11.54 -4.89 1.03
N GLU A 119 -11.88 -3.64 1.32
CA GLU A 119 -11.69 -2.50 0.43
C GLU A 119 -11.37 -1.27 1.27
N ASN A 120 -10.34 -0.52 0.89
CA ASN A 120 -10.05 0.78 1.47
C ASN A 120 -9.61 1.78 0.41
N LEU A 121 -10.00 3.04 0.62
CA LEU A 121 -9.59 4.20 -0.18
C LEU A 121 -8.70 5.12 0.66
N PHE A 122 -7.51 5.40 0.15
CA PHE A 122 -6.54 6.31 0.73
C PHE A 122 -6.50 7.58 -0.10
N VAL A 123 -7.24 8.61 0.34
CA VAL A 123 -7.26 9.92 -0.30
C VAL A 123 -6.02 10.72 0.09
N VAL A 124 -5.38 11.36 -0.90
CA VAL A 124 -4.03 11.93 -0.77
C VAL A 124 -3.99 13.41 -1.21
N TYR A 125 -4.31 13.71 -2.47
CA TYR A 125 -4.27 15.05 -3.08
C TYR A 125 -3.02 15.89 -2.76
N GLN A 126 -1.83 15.31 -2.88
CA GLN A 126 -0.58 16.02 -2.58
C GLN A 126 0.58 15.63 -3.49
N TRP A 127 1.54 16.55 -3.61
CA TRP A 127 2.81 16.31 -4.28
C TRP A 127 3.73 15.44 -3.41
N ILE A 128 4.25 14.38 -4.02
CA ILE A 128 5.39 13.60 -3.54
C ILE A 128 6.59 14.04 -4.37
N ALA A 129 7.57 14.67 -3.73
CA ALA A 129 8.70 15.29 -4.42
C ALA A 129 9.88 15.50 -3.46
N GLU A 130 11.08 15.67 -4.02
CA GLU A 130 12.23 16.18 -3.29
C GLU A 130 12.17 17.70 -3.17
N GLY A 131 12.54 18.24 -2.02
CA GLY A 131 12.68 19.68 -1.79
C GLY A 131 12.10 20.13 -0.46
N GLN A 132 12.29 21.40 -0.15
CA GLN A 132 11.83 21.97 1.10
C GLN A 132 10.30 21.92 1.19
N GLY A 133 9.78 21.23 2.21
CA GLY A 133 8.35 21.11 2.48
C GLY A 133 7.65 19.94 1.75
N TYR A 134 8.37 19.19 0.91
CA TYR A 134 7.86 17.96 0.28
C TYR A 134 8.48 16.71 0.92
N THR A 135 7.85 15.57 0.68
CA THR A 135 8.37 14.26 1.07
C THR A 135 8.38 13.35 -0.16
N LEU A 136 9.38 12.47 -0.22
CA LEU A 136 9.48 11.41 -1.24
C LEU A 136 8.61 10.19 -0.93
N GLN A 137 8.05 10.13 0.27
CA GLN A 137 7.20 9.04 0.71
C GLN A 137 6.07 9.57 1.59
N LEU A 138 4.86 9.12 1.30
CA LEU A 138 3.68 9.34 2.11
C LEU A 138 3.40 8.14 2.99
N ASP A 139 2.84 8.41 4.15
CA ASP A 139 2.38 7.42 5.11
C ASP A 139 0.93 7.75 5.47
N VAL A 140 -0.01 7.03 4.84
CA VAL A 140 -1.45 7.28 5.01
C VAL A 140 -2.01 6.20 5.91
N ASN A 141 -2.38 6.58 7.12
CA ASN A 141 -2.78 5.66 8.18
C ASN A 141 -4.25 5.85 8.59
N HIS A 142 -5.08 4.88 8.24
CA HIS A 142 -6.48 4.77 8.67
C HIS A 142 -6.71 3.63 9.66
N CYS A 143 -5.63 3.00 10.16
CA CYS A 143 -5.77 1.87 11.07
C CYS A 143 -6.45 2.29 12.38
N PRO A 144 -7.38 1.47 12.90
CA PRO A 144 -7.98 1.74 14.19
C PRO A 144 -6.90 1.85 15.26
N ILE A 145 -7.01 2.84 16.14
CA ILE A 145 -6.23 2.87 17.37
C ILE A 145 -6.79 1.74 18.24
N ILE A 146 -6.07 0.63 18.33
CA ILE A 146 -6.39 -0.41 19.30
C ILE A 146 -6.18 0.21 20.68
N LYS A 147 -7.25 0.74 21.29
CA LYS A 147 -7.25 1.03 22.73
C LYS A 147 -7.02 -0.30 23.41
N ALA A 148 -5.92 -0.43 24.16
CA ALA A 148 -5.68 -1.62 24.97
C ALA A 148 -6.90 -1.83 25.87
N THR A 149 -7.75 -2.80 25.53
CA THR A 149 -8.90 -3.13 26.35
C THR A 149 -8.41 -3.88 27.58
N ALA A 150 -8.94 -3.54 28.75
CA ALA A 150 -8.58 -4.09 30.06
C ALA A 150 -8.59 -5.63 30.17
N ALA A 151 -9.14 -6.34 29.17
CA ALA A 151 -9.12 -7.79 29.06
C ALA A 151 -7.72 -8.42 28.96
N GLN A 152 -6.67 -7.67 28.59
CA GLN A 152 -5.29 -8.18 28.56
C GLN A 152 -4.60 -8.23 29.93
N PHE A 153 -5.19 -7.65 30.99
CA PHE A 153 -4.65 -7.73 32.35
C PHE A 153 -5.38 -8.75 33.24
N ALA A 154 -6.51 -9.30 32.79
CA ALA A 154 -7.31 -10.25 33.59
C ALA A 154 -6.67 -11.64 33.74
N SER A 155 -5.59 -11.96 33.00
CA SER A 155 -4.90 -13.24 33.06
C SER A 155 -3.65 -13.26 33.95
N VAL A 156 -3.35 -12.18 34.69
CA VAL A 156 -2.12 -12.06 35.51
C VAL A 156 -2.39 -12.12 37.02
N LEU A 157 -3.60 -12.46 37.47
CA LEU A 157 -3.79 -12.73 38.91
C LEU A 157 -3.13 -14.08 39.26
N PRO A 158 -2.11 -14.11 40.13
CA PRO A 158 -1.55 -15.38 40.59
C PRO A 158 -2.61 -16.08 41.42
N SER A 159 -2.94 -17.32 41.04
CA SER A 159 -3.71 -18.23 41.87
C SER A 159 -2.88 -18.62 43.10
N SER A 160 -2.84 -17.79 44.14
CA SER A 160 -2.32 -18.16 45.46
C SER A 160 -2.67 -17.10 46.51
N ALA A 161 -3.80 -17.27 47.20
CA ALA A 161 -3.94 -16.85 48.60
C ALA A 161 -5.09 -17.65 49.25
N ILE A 162 -4.69 -18.78 49.85
CA ILE A 162 -5.24 -19.51 51.02
C ILE A 162 -6.76 -19.65 51.12
#